data_AF-A0A6A2FRN0-F1
#
_entry.id   AF-A0A6A2FRN0-F1
#
_cell.length_a   1.000
_cell.length_b   1.000
_cell.length_c   1.000
_cell.angle_alpha   90.00
_cell.angle_beta   90.00
_cell.angle_gamma   90.00
#
_symmetry.space_group_name_H-M   'P 1'
#
loop_
_entity.id
_entity.type
_entity.pdbx_description
1 polymer ?
#
loop_
_entity_poly.entity_id
_entity_poly.type
_entity_poly.pdbx_seq_one_letter_code
_entity_poly.pdbx_strand_id
1 'polypeptide(L)' 'MVTTIQIKEEIKSTLTQMKLFERETYNDVLERLIEDVQELNEETKKEIESAIKEIKSGKYVTHEKLAREMGF' A
#
# COMPACT_ATOMS: atom_id res chain seq x y z
N MET A 1 -16.41 -0.28 -17.58
CA MET A 1 -16.41 -1.19 -18.76
C MET A 1 -15.64 -2.43 -18.35
N VAL A 2 -16.08 -3.63 -18.70
CA VAL A 2 -15.37 -4.87 -18.36
C VAL A 2 -14.72 -5.47 -19.60
N THR A 3 -13.58 -6.13 -19.40
CA THR A 3 -12.85 -6.86 -20.43
C THR A 3 -12.49 -8.25 -19.89
N THR A 4 -12.00 -9.12 -20.76
CA THR A 4 -11.60 -10.48 -20.40
C THR A 4 -10.09 -10.62 -20.45
N ILE A 5 -9.53 -11.27 -19.44
CA ILE A 5 -8.14 -11.72 -19.43
C ILE A 5 -8.10 -13.24 -19.30
N GLN A 6 -7.05 -13.87 -19.82
CA GLN A 6 -6.80 -15.29 -19.62
C GLN A 6 -5.74 -15.46 -18.52
N ILE A 7 -6.01 -16.36 -17.59
CA ILE A 7 -5.11 -16.72 -16.50
C ILE A 7 -5.04 -18.24 -16.40
N LYS A 8 -3.95 -18.75 -15.84
CA LYS A 8 -3.81 -20.19 -15.57
C LYS A 8 -4.72 -20.61 -14.41
N GLU A 9 -5.06 -21.89 -14.36
CA GLU A 9 -5.95 -22.44 -13.31
C GLU A 9 -5.35 -22.28 -11.91
N GLU A 10 -4.03 -22.43 -11.78
CA GLU A 10 -3.32 -22.21 -10.53
C GLU A 10 -3.46 -20.76 -10.04
N ILE A 11 -3.41 -19.78 -10.95
CA ILE A 11 -3.58 -18.36 -10.59
C ILE A 11 -5.01 -18.09 -10.12
N LYS A 12 -6.01 -18.64 -10.83
CA LYS A 12 -7.42 -18.52 -10.42
C LYS A 12 -7.65 -19.10 -9.03
N SER A 13 -7.01 -20.24 -8.73
CA SER A 13 -7.09 -20.88 -7.43
C SER A 13 -6.48 -20.01 -6.34
N THR A 14 -5.31 -19.42 -6.59
CA THR A 14 -4.69 -18.43 -5.69
C THR A 14 -5.60 -17.23 -5.45
N LEU A 15 -6.14 -16.60 -6.50
CA LEU A 15 -7.07 -15.47 -6.36
C LEU A 15 -8.33 -15.83 -5.55
N THR A 16 -8.76 -17.10 -5.60
CA THR A 16 -9.89 -17.58 -4.80
C THR A 16 -9.55 -17.63 -3.32
N GLN A 17 -8.34 -18.09 -2.96
CA GLN A 17 -7.86 -18.13 -1.58
C GLN A 17 -7.57 -16.74 -1.02
N MET A 18 -7.31 -15.76 -1.87
CA MET A 18 -7.06 -14.36 -1.49
C MET A 18 -8.34 -13.56 -1.20
N LYS A 19 -9.53 -14.17 -1.38
CA LYS A 19 -10.79 -13.51 -1.04
C LYS A 19 -10.92 -13.36 0.48
N LEU A 20 -11.20 -12.15 0.94
CA LEU A 20 -11.46 -11.81 2.34
C LEU A 20 -12.88 -12.20 2.77
N PHE A 21 -13.83 -12.21 1.83
CA PHE A 21 -15.21 -12.60 2.07
C PHE A 21 -15.79 -13.36 0.87
N GLU A 22 -16.76 -14.23 1.12
CA GLU A 22 -17.29 -15.18 0.13
C GLU A 22 -17.81 -14.51 -1.16
N ARG A 23 -18.37 -13.29 -1.01
CA ARG A 23 -18.95 -12.50 -2.10
C ARG A 23 -17.99 -11.56 -2.81
N GLU A 24 -16.72 -11.52 -2.42
CA GLU A 24 -15.72 -10.68 -3.06
C GLU A 24 -15.50 -11.13 -4.51
N THR A 25 -15.41 -10.18 -5.44
CA THR A 25 -15.16 -10.48 -6.84
C THR A 25 -13.65 -10.59 -7.11
N TYR A 26 -13.28 -11.21 -8.24
CA TYR A 26 -11.86 -11.20 -8.64
C TYR A 26 -11.37 -9.79 -9.00
N ASN A 27 -12.25 -8.88 -9.42
CA ASN A 27 -11.87 -7.49 -9.64
C ASN A 27 -11.47 -6.82 -8.33
N ASP A 28 -12.26 -6.97 -7.26
CA ASP A 28 -11.94 -6.37 -5.96
C ASP A 28 -10.58 -6.86 -5.43
N VAL A 29 -10.32 -8.16 -5.56
CA VAL A 29 -9.02 -8.75 -5.19
C VAL A 29 -7.88 -8.18 -6.05
N LEU A 30 -8.08 -8.08 -7.37
CA LEU A 30 -7.06 -7.56 -8.29
C LEU A 30 -6.81 -6.06 -8.09
N GLU A 31 -7.84 -5.26 -7.83
CA GLU A 31 -7.73 -3.82 -7.54
C GLU A 31 -6.90 -3.59 -6.29
N ARG A 32 -7.18 -4.33 -5.20
CA ARG A 32 -6.37 -4.29 -3.98
C ARG A 32 -4.91 -4.64 -4.25
N LEU A 33 -4.65 -5.68 -5.06
CA LEU A 33 -3.27 -6.08 -5.38
C LEU A 33 -2.54 -5.04 -6.24
N ILE A 34 -3.25 -4.36 -7.14
CA ILE A 34 -2.68 -3.27 -7.94
C ILE A 34 -2.34 -2.10 -7.03
N GLU A 35 -3.24 -1.76 -6.09
CA GLU A 35 -3.02 -0.70 -5.11
C GLU A 35 -1.79 -1.00 -4.23
N ASP A 36 -1.69 -2.21 -3.66
CA ASP A 36 -0.52 -2.63 -2.88
C ASP A 36 0.80 -2.50 -3.67
N VAL A 37 0.79 -2.86 -4.96
CA VAL A 37 1.98 -2.74 -5.83
C VAL A 37 2.29 -1.27 -6.15
N GLN A 38 1.26 -0.42 -6.27
CA GLN A 38 1.42 1.01 -6.49
C GLN A 38 1.89 1.73 -5.23
N GLU A 39 1.47 1.35 -4.03
CA GLU A 39 2.01 1.87 -2.78
C GLU A 39 3.47 1.49 -2.59
N LEU A 40 3.91 0.34 -3.12
CA LEU A 40 5.31 -0.08 -3.12
C LEU A 40 6.11 0.46 -4.31
N ASN A 41 5.61 1.48 -5.00
CA ASN A 41 6.30 2.06 -6.14
C ASN A 41 7.64 2.73 -5.73
N GLU A 42 8.48 2.99 -6.74
CA GLU A 42 9.81 3.57 -6.54
C GLU A 42 9.78 4.98 -5.93
N GLU A 43 8.67 5.70 -6.04
CA GLU A 43 8.49 7.01 -5.41
C GLU A 43 8.31 6.85 -3.91
N THR A 44 7.44 5.95 -3.44
CA THR A 44 7.27 5.66 -2.02
C THR A 44 8.56 5.13 -1.39
N LYS A 45 9.33 4.31 -2.10
CA LYS A 45 10.66 3.88 -1.64
C LYS A 45 11.61 5.07 -1.46
N LYS A 46 11.63 6.03 -2.41
CA LYS A 46 12.44 7.25 -2.29
C LYS A 46 11.99 8.13 -1.13
N GLU A 47 10.69 8.26 -0.90
CA GLU A 47 10.15 9.00 0.25
C GLU A 47 10.58 8.37 1.57
N ILE A 48 10.50 7.04 1.69
CA ILE A 48 10.99 6.31 2.87
C ILE A 48 12.50 6.54 3.06
N GLU A 49 13.31 6.42 2.00
CA GLU A 49 14.75 6.70 2.09
C GLU A 49 15.04 8.15 2.51
N SER A 50 14.26 9.12 2.02
CA SER A 50 14.36 10.52 2.38
C SER A 50 14.03 10.73 3.86
N ALA A 51 12.90 10.19 4.33
CA ALA A 51 12.48 10.26 5.72
C ALA A 51 13.54 9.64 6.67
N ILE A 52 14.13 8.51 6.30
CA ILE A 52 15.22 7.89 7.07
C ILE A 52 16.44 8.81 7.14
N LYS A 53 16.81 9.47 6.04
CA LYS A 53 17.93 10.44 6.02
C LYS A 53 17.63 11.66 6.90
N GLU A 54 16.41 12.18 6.85
CA GLU A 54 16.00 13.32 7.68
C GLU A 54 16.08 13.00 9.17
N ILE A 55 15.53 11.86 9.59
CA ILE A 55 15.64 11.39 10.98
C ILE A 55 17.10 11.24 11.40
N LYS A 56 17.95 10.62 10.56
CA LYS A 56 19.39 10.46 10.83
C LYS A 56 20.13 11.80 10.93
N SER A 57 19.70 12.81 10.16
CA SER A 57 20.24 14.16 10.22
C SER A 57 19.70 14.99 11.40
N GLY A 58 18.86 14.40 12.26
CA GLY A 58 18.25 15.07 13.41
C GLY A 58 17.06 15.95 13.05
N LYS A 59 16.56 15.90 11.81
CA LYS A 59 15.35 16.59 11.37
C LYS A 59 14.11 15.78 11.76
N TYR A 60 13.79 15.77 13.04
CA TYR A 60 12.55 15.23 13.56
C TYR A 60 12.04 16.10 14.71
N VAL A 61 10.74 16.01 14.99
CA VAL A 61 10.13 16.65 16.16
C VAL A 61 9.49 15.56 17.02
N THR A 62 9.57 15.71 18.34
CA THR A 62 8.85 14.82 19.24
C THR A 62 7.37 15.20 19.26
N HIS A 63 6.50 14.22 19.53
CA HIS A 63 5.06 14.47 19.64
C HIS A 63 4.72 15.55 20.68
N GLU A 64 5.45 15.61 21.79
CA GLU A 64 5.26 16.63 22.82
C GLU A 64 5.62 18.04 22.34
N LYS A 65 6.67 18.17 21.52
CA LYS A 65 7.06 19.46 20.92
C LYS A 65 6.06 19.88 19.86
N LEU A 66 5.60 18.93 19.04
CA LEU A 66 4.59 19.18 18.01
C LEU A 66 3.26 19.61 18.62
N ALA A 67 2.79 18.94 19.68
CA ALA A 67 1.57 19.31 20.40
C ALA A 67 1.64 20.75 20.91
N ARG A 68 2.77 21.12 21.54
CA ARG A 68 3.02 22.50 21.99
C ARG A 68 3.01 23.52 20.85
N GLU A 69 3.59 23.19 19.69
CA GLU A 69 3.58 24.06 18.50
C GLU A 69 2.18 24.20 17.88
N MET A 70 1.36 23.13 17.97
CA MET A 70 -0.01 23.10 17.44
C MET A 70 -1.07 23.63 18.44
N GLY A 71 -0.67 23.95 19.68
CA GLY A 71 -1.55 24.52 20.71
C GLY A 71 -2.42 23.50 21.45
N PHE A 72 -2.01 22.22 21.48
CA PHE A 72 -2.63 21.15 22.27
C PHE A 72 -1.96 20.96 23.63
#